data_AF-A0A3D5RXM6-F1
#
_entry.id   AF-A0A3D5RXM6-F1
#
_cell.length_a   1.000
_cell.length_b   1.000
_cell.length_c   1.000
_cell.angle_alpha   90.00
_cell.angle_beta   90.00
_cell.angle_gamma   90.00
#
_symmetry.space_group_name_H-M   'P 1'
#
loop_
_entity.id
_entity.type
_entity.pdbx_description
1 polymer ?
#
loop_
_entity_poly.entity_id
_entity_poly.type
_entity_poly.pdbx_seq_one_letter_code
_entity_poly.pdbx_strand_id
1 'polypeptide(L)'
;MLSDVQKKKIVHFFELLDSHKNGFLQAEDFSEIAERIRMGLGYEAGGEKHVFLAKKSAKFFHTLLNAISHENKQVISQQEWIDFIDKKIINNDDEEYKEEFEEFIIGFLFDLFDDNHDGYISTDEYVDMFVVYGIDIKYSAKAFLKLDLN
;
A
#
# COMPACT_ATOMS: atom_id res chain seq x y z
N MET A 1 4.25 5.88 21.93
CA MET A 1 2.83 5.62 21.66
C MET A 1 2.33 6.64 20.66
N LEU A 2 1.52 6.20 19.71
CA LEU A 2 0.92 7.05 18.69
C LEU A 2 -0.05 8.09 19.28
N SER A 3 -0.05 9.30 18.71
CA SER A 3 -1.12 10.27 18.88
C SER A 3 -2.42 9.81 18.20
N ASP A 4 -3.55 10.39 18.59
CA ASP A 4 -4.86 10.08 17.98
C ASP A 4 -4.89 10.30 16.47
N VAL A 5 -4.21 11.35 15.99
CA VAL A 5 -4.15 11.66 14.55
C VAL A 5 -3.29 10.65 13.81
N GLN A 6 -2.15 10.23 14.38
CA GLN A 6 -1.31 9.19 13.79
C GLN A 6 -2.08 7.86 13.72
N LYS A 7 -2.73 7.46 14.82
CA LYS A 7 -3.53 6.23 14.85
C LYS A 7 -4.64 6.24 13.79
N LYS A 8 -5.36 7.36 13.65
CA LYS A 8 -6.39 7.52 12.60
C LYS A 8 -5.82 7.35 11.19
N LYS A 9 -4.64 7.92 10.89
CA LYS A 9 -3.99 7.78 9.58
C LYS A 9 -3.56 6.33 9.30
N ILE A 10 -2.98 5.67 10.28
CA ILE A 10 -2.49 4.29 10.17
C ILE A 10 -3.65 3.31 9.99
N VAL A 11 -4.74 3.51 10.74
CA VAL A 11 -6.00 2.77 10.59
C VAL A 11 -6.59 2.99 9.20
N HIS A 12 -6.65 4.25 8.74
CA HIS A 12 -7.17 4.53 7.41
C HIS A 12 -6.33 3.86 6.33
N PHE A 13 -5.00 3.86 6.44
CA PHE A 13 -4.14 3.17 5.49
C PHE A 13 -4.35 1.64 5.50
N PHE A 14 -4.50 1.03 6.67
CA PHE A 14 -4.90 -0.38 6.78
C PHE A 14 -6.22 -0.65 6.05
N GLU A 15 -7.22 0.20 6.26
CA GLU A 15 -8.53 0.07 5.61
C GLU A 15 -8.46 0.24 4.09
N LEU A 16 -7.49 0.99 3.55
CA LEU A 16 -7.28 1.07 2.10
C LEU A 16 -6.70 -0.24 1.54
N LEU A 17 -5.85 -0.92 2.31
CA LEU A 17 -5.23 -2.19 1.93
C LEU A 17 -6.18 -3.39 2.10
N ASP A 18 -7.03 -3.40 3.15
CA ASP A 18 -8.07 -4.42 3.38
C ASP A 18 -9.21 -4.24 2.35
N SER A 19 -9.06 -4.86 1.17
CA SER A 19 -10.00 -4.71 0.07
C SER A 19 -11.32 -5.42 0.35
N HIS A 20 -11.28 -6.54 1.09
CA HIS A 20 -12.44 -7.35 1.46
C HIS A 20 -13.23 -6.79 2.66
N LYS A 21 -12.69 -5.79 3.37
CA LYS A 21 -13.29 -5.14 4.55
C LYS A 21 -13.60 -6.12 5.67
N ASN A 22 -12.77 -7.14 5.85
CA ASN A 22 -12.98 -8.16 6.88
C ASN A 22 -12.17 -7.90 8.16
N GLY A 23 -11.39 -6.83 8.21
CA GLY A 23 -10.56 -6.45 9.36
C GLY A 23 -9.18 -7.13 9.39
N PHE A 24 -8.80 -7.81 8.31
CA PHE A 24 -7.53 -8.52 8.18
C PHE A 24 -6.90 -8.24 6.81
N LEU A 25 -5.58 -8.08 6.77
CA LEU A 25 -4.83 -8.14 5.52
C LEU A 25 -4.45 -9.60 5.23
N GLN A 26 -4.77 -10.05 4.02
CA GLN A 26 -4.53 -11.40 3.51
C GLN A 26 -4.07 -11.34 2.05
N ALA A 27 -3.54 -12.44 1.52
CA ALA A 27 -2.96 -12.47 0.18
C ALA A 27 -3.97 -12.09 -0.92
N GLU A 28 -5.25 -12.39 -0.68
CA GLU A 28 -6.36 -12.09 -1.56
C GLU A 28 -6.57 -10.58 -1.72
N ASP A 29 -6.34 -9.77 -0.69
CA ASP A 29 -6.51 -8.31 -0.80
C ASP A 29 -5.52 -7.71 -1.80
N PHE A 30 -4.26 -8.16 -1.72
CA PHE A 30 -3.20 -7.72 -2.62
C PHE A 30 -3.38 -8.25 -4.04
N SER A 31 -3.94 -9.45 -4.17
CA SER A 31 -4.33 -10.01 -5.47
C SER A 31 -5.46 -9.19 -6.10
N GLU A 32 -6.41 -8.71 -5.30
CA GLU A 32 -7.50 -7.85 -5.77
C GLU A 32 -7.00 -6.46 -6.18
N ILE A 33 -6.07 -5.85 -5.42
CA ILE A 33 -5.43 -4.58 -5.80
C ILE A 33 -4.74 -4.72 -7.16
N ALA A 34 -3.96 -5.80 -7.36
CA ALA A 34 -3.34 -6.09 -8.65
C ALA A 34 -4.37 -6.23 -9.78
N GLU A 35 -5.47 -6.92 -9.54
CA GLU A 35 -6.53 -7.09 -10.54
C GLU A 35 -7.25 -5.77 -10.86
N ARG A 36 -7.47 -4.90 -9.87
CA ARG A 36 -8.05 -3.57 -10.08
C ARG A 36 -7.15 -2.67 -10.92
N ILE A 37 -5.83 -2.67 -10.65
CA ILE A 37 -4.85 -1.95 -11.48
C ILE A 37 -4.85 -2.51 -12.90
N ARG A 38 -4.81 -3.85 -13.07
CA ARG A 38 -4.89 -4.51 -14.38
C ARG A 38 -6.11 -4.04 -15.16
N MET A 39 -7.28 -4.00 -14.51
CA MET A 39 -8.52 -3.54 -15.13
C MET A 39 -8.50 -2.05 -15.44
N GLY A 40 -7.98 -1.22 -14.54
CA GLY A 40 -7.89 0.24 -14.70
C GLY A 40 -6.98 0.66 -15.85
N LEU A 41 -5.80 0.03 -15.94
CA LEU A 41 -4.79 0.31 -16.97
C LEU A 41 -4.98 -0.51 -18.26
N GLY A 42 -6.01 -1.36 -18.32
CA GLY A 42 -6.33 -2.14 -19.52
C GLY A 42 -5.31 -3.23 -19.86
N TYR A 43 -4.57 -3.74 -18.89
CA TYR A 43 -3.59 -4.81 -19.12
C TYR A 43 -4.26 -6.14 -19.44
N GLU A 44 -3.64 -6.91 -20.33
CA GLU A 44 -4.12 -8.25 -20.69
C GLU A 44 -4.03 -9.24 -19.52
N ALA A 45 -5.12 -9.99 -19.30
CA ALA A 45 -5.15 -11.05 -18.30
C ALA A 45 -4.15 -12.16 -18.65
N GLY A 46 -3.07 -12.22 -17.85
CA GLY A 46 -2.01 -13.23 -18.01
C GLY A 46 -0.85 -12.76 -18.89
N GLY A 47 -0.93 -11.53 -19.43
CA GLY A 47 0.19 -10.86 -20.06
C GLY A 47 1.29 -10.50 -19.08
N GLU A 48 2.45 -10.09 -19.61
CA GLU A 48 3.67 -9.83 -18.82
C GLU A 48 3.45 -8.82 -17.70
N LYS A 49 2.77 -7.69 -17.99
CA LYS A 49 2.45 -6.65 -17.00
C LYS A 49 1.56 -7.19 -15.86
N HIS A 50 0.53 -7.98 -16.18
CA HIS A 50 -0.34 -8.58 -15.17
C HIS A 50 0.44 -9.57 -14.27
N VAL A 51 1.25 -10.44 -14.87
CA VAL A 51 2.05 -11.43 -14.12
C VAL A 51 3.09 -10.74 -13.22
N PHE A 52 3.72 -9.66 -13.71
CA PHE A 52 4.64 -8.85 -12.92
C PHE A 52 3.94 -8.25 -11.70
N LEU A 53 2.80 -7.62 -11.91
CA LEU A 53 1.99 -6.96 -10.89
C LEU A 53 1.51 -7.94 -9.81
N ALA A 54 1.00 -9.10 -10.21
CA ALA A 54 0.56 -10.15 -9.29
C ALA A 54 1.73 -10.69 -8.45
N LYS A 55 2.91 -10.91 -9.05
CA LYS A 55 4.11 -11.35 -8.32
C LYS A 55 4.59 -10.30 -7.32
N LYS A 56 4.59 -9.02 -7.71
CA LYS A 56 5.00 -7.91 -6.82
C LYS A 56 4.05 -7.78 -5.64
N SER A 57 2.74 -7.80 -5.88
CA SER A 57 1.70 -7.73 -4.84
C SER A 57 1.77 -8.90 -3.87
N ALA A 58 1.94 -10.12 -4.39
CA ALA A 58 2.15 -11.30 -3.55
C ALA A 58 3.43 -11.17 -2.72
N LYS A 59 4.57 -10.80 -3.35
CA LYS A 59 5.84 -10.63 -2.63
C LYS A 59 5.71 -9.60 -1.51
N PHE A 60 5.08 -8.47 -1.78
CA PHE A 60 4.84 -7.42 -0.79
C PHE A 60 4.07 -7.92 0.42
N PHE A 61 2.95 -8.61 0.20
CA PHE A 61 2.18 -9.18 1.30
C PHE A 61 3.00 -10.17 2.13
N HIS A 62 3.73 -11.10 1.49
CA HIS A 62 4.54 -12.07 2.22
C HIS A 62 5.67 -11.41 3.01
N THR A 63 6.29 -10.35 2.47
CA THR A 63 7.29 -9.57 3.22
C THR A 63 6.66 -8.89 4.43
N LEU A 64 5.51 -8.25 4.28
CA LEU A 64 4.76 -7.64 5.40
C LEU A 64 4.40 -8.68 6.47
N LEU A 65 3.83 -9.81 6.03
CA LEU A 65 3.43 -10.92 6.90
C LEU A 65 4.60 -11.43 7.74
N ASN A 66 5.79 -11.55 7.13
CA ASN A 66 6.99 -11.98 7.84
C ASN A 66 7.60 -10.91 8.76
N ALA A 67 7.40 -9.63 8.46
CA ALA A 67 7.91 -8.53 9.28
C ALA A 67 7.07 -8.29 10.53
N ILE A 68 5.76 -8.52 10.44
CA ILE A 68 4.81 -8.26 11.52
C ILE A 68 4.72 -9.48 12.43
N SER A 69 4.92 -9.26 13.73
CA SER A 69 4.62 -10.30 14.72
C SER A 69 3.12 -10.53 14.77
N HIS A 70 2.72 -11.74 14.37
CA HIS A 70 1.32 -12.16 14.30
C HIS A 70 1.07 -13.49 14.99
N GLU A 71 -0.15 -13.70 15.46
CA GLU A 71 -0.59 -14.97 16.05
C GLU A 71 -0.92 -16.01 14.97
N ASN A 72 -1.50 -15.57 13.85
CA ASN A 72 -1.85 -16.41 12.71
C ASN A 72 -0.91 -16.11 11.51
N LYS A 73 -0.16 -17.12 11.07
CA LYS A 73 0.86 -16.99 10.01
C LYS A 73 0.33 -16.78 8.59
N GLN A 74 -0.92 -16.34 8.44
CA GLN A 74 -1.58 -16.16 7.15
C GLN A 74 -2.26 -14.81 7.00
N VAL A 75 -2.52 -14.10 8.10
CA VAL A 75 -3.28 -12.85 8.10
C VAL A 75 -2.66 -11.85 9.06
N ILE A 76 -2.88 -10.56 8.81
CA ILE A 76 -2.47 -9.46 9.70
C ILE A 76 -3.72 -8.72 10.15
N SER A 77 -4.03 -8.77 11.44
CA SER A 77 -5.13 -7.98 12.01
C SER A 77 -4.79 -6.50 12.09
N GLN A 78 -5.82 -5.66 12.17
CA GLN A 78 -5.64 -4.22 12.36
C GLN A 78 -4.83 -3.88 13.62
N GLN A 79 -4.99 -4.64 14.71
CA GLN A 79 -4.24 -4.38 15.95
C GLN A 79 -2.76 -4.75 15.81
N GLU A 80 -2.44 -5.88 15.18
CA GLU A 80 -1.05 -6.26 14.88
C GLU A 80 -0.36 -5.23 13.99
N TRP A 81 -1.07 -4.71 12.99
CA TRP A 81 -0.60 -3.61 12.14
C TRP A 81 -0.31 -2.34 12.94
N ILE A 82 -1.25 -1.88 13.77
CA ILE A 82 -1.06 -0.68 14.61
C ILE A 82 0.11 -0.86 15.58
N ASP A 83 0.19 -2.02 16.23
CA ASP A 83 1.24 -2.33 17.19
C ASP A 83 2.62 -2.36 16.53
N PHE A 84 2.71 -2.95 15.33
CA PHE A 84 3.93 -2.95 14.54
C PHE A 84 4.37 -1.52 14.20
N ILE A 85 3.48 -0.71 13.62
CA ILE A 85 3.82 0.67 13.26
C ILE A 85 4.19 1.50 14.50
N ASP A 86 3.46 1.37 15.62
CA ASP A 86 3.77 2.11 16.86
C ASP A 86 5.14 1.71 17.42
N LYS A 87 5.37 0.40 17.61
CA LYS A 87 6.50 -0.12 18.39
C LYS A 87 7.78 -0.31 17.57
N LYS A 88 7.66 -0.55 16.26
CA LYS A 88 8.81 -0.87 15.39
C LYS A 88 9.21 0.26 14.46
N ILE A 89 8.25 1.08 14.05
CA ILE A 89 8.49 2.13 13.05
C ILE A 89 8.53 3.52 13.71
N ILE A 90 7.51 3.91 14.48
CA ILE A 90 7.38 5.30 14.96
C ILE A 90 8.09 5.54 16.29
N ASN A 91 7.98 4.63 17.26
CA ASN A 91 8.55 4.81 18.60
C ASN A 91 9.71 3.83 18.89
N ASN A 92 10.43 3.42 17.84
CA ASN A 92 11.69 2.68 17.95
C ASN A 92 12.86 3.64 17.66
N ASP A 93 13.99 3.45 18.33
CA ASP A 93 15.22 4.24 18.09
C ASP A 93 16.07 3.67 16.93
N ASP A 94 15.60 2.59 16.29
CA ASP A 94 16.23 1.95 15.14
C ASP A 94 15.83 2.66 13.82
N GLU A 95 16.54 3.75 13.51
CA GLU A 95 16.31 4.53 12.29
C GLU A 95 16.60 3.74 11.02
N GLU A 96 17.58 2.82 11.03
CA GLU A 96 17.90 1.97 9.87
C GLU A 96 16.70 1.08 9.51
N TYR A 97 16.09 0.42 10.51
CA TYR A 97 14.89 -0.38 10.28
C TYR A 97 13.70 0.45 9.77
N LYS A 98 13.57 1.69 10.24
CA LYS A 98 12.52 2.60 9.78
C LYS A 98 12.73 3.01 8.33
N GLU A 99 13.95 3.40 7.95
CA GLU A 99 14.31 3.73 6.57
C GLU A 99 14.06 2.53 5.63
N GLU A 100 14.48 1.32 6.02
CA GLU A 100 14.21 0.10 5.24
C GLU A 100 12.71 -0.15 5.03
N PHE A 101 11.90 0.08 6.07
CA PHE A 101 10.45 -0.07 5.96
C PHE A 101 9.82 1.01 5.08
N GLU A 102 10.26 2.26 5.20
CA GLU A 102 9.81 3.36 4.34
C GLU A 102 10.13 3.08 2.87
N GLU A 103 11.36 2.68 2.55
CA GLU A 103 11.77 2.30 1.20
C GLU A 103 10.97 1.11 0.67
N PHE A 104 10.70 0.10 1.51
CA PHE A 104 9.92 -1.06 1.14
C PHE A 104 8.46 -0.69 0.77
N ILE A 105 7.80 0.14 1.57
CA ILE A 105 6.42 0.58 1.31
C ILE A 105 6.36 1.51 0.10
N ILE A 106 7.25 2.50 0.04
CA ILE A 106 7.29 3.48 -1.05
C ILE A 106 7.62 2.79 -2.37
N GLY A 107 8.64 1.93 -2.39
CA GLY A 107 9.04 1.19 -3.58
C GLY A 107 7.92 0.31 -4.12
N PHE A 108 7.13 -0.32 -3.25
CA PHE A 108 5.95 -1.06 -3.68
C PHE A 108 4.88 -0.15 -4.31
N LEU A 109 4.53 0.97 -3.67
CA LEU A 109 3.53 1.88 -4.21
C LEU A 109 3.97 2.52 -5.53
N PHE A 110 5.25 2.90 -5.66
CA PHE A 110 5.78 3.41 -6.92
C PHE A 110 5.76 2.34 -8.02
N ASP A 111 6.26 1.13 -7.75
CA ASP A 111 6.25 0.03 -8.72
C ASP A 111 4.83 -0.34 -9.21
N LEU A 112 3.79 -0.08 -8.40
CA LEU A 112 2.40 -0.35 -8.75
C LEU A 112 1.79 0.70 -9.69
N PHE A 113 2.20 1.96 -9.56
CA PHE A 113 1.48 3.10 -10.15
C PHE A 113 2.32 3.94 -11.13
N ASP A 114 3.65 3.82 -11.12
CA ASP A 114 4.53 4.34 -12.17
C ASP A 114 4.48 3.39 -13.38
N ASP A 115 3.43 3.51 -14.21
CA ASP A 115 3.16 2.61 -15.34
C ASP A 115 4.16 2.82 -16.48
N ASN A 116 4.62 4.06 -16.66
CA ASN A 116 5.54 4.41 -17.73
C ASN A 116 7.03 4.20 -17.34
N HIS A 117 7.30 3.95 -16.06
CA HIS A 117 8.62 3.75 -15.48
C HIS A 117 9.57 4.93 -15.67
N ASP A 118 9.04 6.16 -15.63
CA ASP A 118 9.83 7.38 -15.72
C ASP A 118 10.39 7.86 -14.38
N GLY A 119 10.01 7.18 -13.28
CA GLY A 119 10.44 7.49 -11.92
C GLY A 119 9.60 8.58 -11.24
N TYR A 120 8.52 9.03 -11.88
CA TYR A 120 7.58 10.01 -11.35
C TYR A 120 6.17 9.42 -11.33
N ILE A 121 5.32 10.03 -10.51
CA ILE A 121 3.89 9.76 -10.52
C ILE A 121 3.23 10.98 -11.16
N SER A 122 2.70 10.80 -12.36
CA SER A 122 1.90 11.80 -13.05
C SER A 122 0.56 12.04 -12.35
N THR A 123 -0.13 13.13 -12.71
CA THR A 123 -1.47 13.40 -12.18
C THR A 123 -2.47 12.29 -12.52
N ASP A 124 -2.36 11.68 -13.71
CA ASP A 124 -3.23 10.60 -14.14
C ASP A 124 -2.96 9.32 -13.33
N GLU A 125 -1.70 8.94 -13.15
CA GLU A 125 -1.31 7.80 -12.29
C GLU A 125 -1.72 8.02 -10.82
N TYR A 126 -1.66 9.27 -10.34
CA TYR A 126 -2.16 9.62 -9.01
C TYR A 126 -3.68 9.52 -8.89
N VAL A 127 -4.43 9.85 -9.95
CA VAL A 127 -5.89 9.63 -10.00
C VAL A 127 -6.19 8.13 -9.98
N ASP A 128 -5.41 7.32 -10.70
CA ASP A 128 -5.59 5.86 -10.74
C ASP A 128 -5.39 5.23 -9.35
N MET A 129 -4.46 5.74 -8.53
CA MET A 129 -4.36 5.33 -7.12
C MET A 129 -5.68 5.51 -6.37
N PHE A 130 -6.35 6.65 -6.55
CA PHE A 130 -7.62 6.93 -5.89
C PHE A 130 -8.70 5.95 -6.34
N VAL A 131 -8.74 5.64 -7.64
CA VAL A 131 -9.68 4.66 -8.20
C VAL A 131 -9.43 3.26 -7.62
N VAL A 132 -8.19 2.79 -7.62
CA VAL A 132 -7.80 1.44 -7.16
C VAL A 132 -8.13 1.23 -5.67
N TYR A 133 -7.82 2.23 -4.84
CA TYR A 133 -8.08 2.20 -3.40
C TYR A 133 -9.51 2.64 -3.02
N GLY A 134 -10.35 3.00 -3.98
CA GLY A 134 -11.74 3.42 -3.72
C GLY A 134 -11.86 4.75 -2.98
N ILE A 135 -10.87 5.63 -3.14
CA ILE A 135 -10.87 6.99 -2.61
C ILE A 135 -11.62 7.90 -3.59
N ASP A 136 -12.44 8.82 -3.08
CA ASP A 136 -13.19 9.75 -3.91
C ASP A 136 -12.23 10.65 -4.72
N ILE A 137 -12.27 10.51 -6.05
CA ILE A 137 -11.41 11.20 -7.01
C ILE A 137 -11.50 12.72 -6.91
N LYS A 138 -12.57 13.29 -6.33
CA LYS A 138 -12.66 14.76 -6.14
C LYS A 138 -11.53 15.30 -5.25
N TYR A 139 -10.91 14.44 -4.45
CA TYR A 139 -9.80 14.81 -3.58
C TYR A 139 -8.43 14.70 -4.27
N SER A 140 -8.30 13.99 -5.39
CA SER A 140 -7.01 13.70 -6.02
C SER A 140 -6.30 14.97 -6.49
N ALA A 141 -6.98 15.83 -7.25
CA ALA A 141 -6.39 17.07 -7.78
C ALA A 141 -5.87 18.00 -6.66
N LYS A 142 -6.66 18.16 -5.59
CA LYS A 142 -6.26 19.00 -4.45
C LYS A 142 -5.11 18.39 -3.65
N ALA A 143 -5.06 17.06 -3.55
CA ALA A 143 -3.98 16.36 -2.87
C ALA A 143 -2.69 16.40 -3.69
N PHE A 144 -2.77 16.17 -5.00
CA PHE A 144 -1.63 16.24 -5.93
C PHE A 144 -0.96 17.61 -5.88
N LEU A 145 -1.72 18.70 -6.00
CA LEU A 145 -1.20 20.07 -5.91
C LEU A 145 -0.51 20.42 -4.57
N LYS A 146 -0.74 19.63 -3.52
CA LYS A 146 -0.07 19.81 -2.22
C LYS A 146 1.19 18.97 -2.09
N LEU A 147 1.35 17.95 -2.92
CA LEU A 147 2.51 17.06 -2.97
C LEU A 147 3.51 17.56 -4.01
N ASP A 148 3.02 17.99 -5.17
CA ASP A 148 3.81 18.51 -6.28
C ASP A 148 4.06 20.00 -6.08
N LEU A 149 5.16 20.31 -5.37
CA LEU A 149 5.51 21.67 -4.96
C LEU A 149 6.55 22.35 -5.89
N ASN A 150 7.01 21.66 -6.95
CA ASN A 150 8.09 22.11 -7.82
C ASN A 150 7.65 22.30 -9.27
#